data_AF-A0AAU6C245-F1
#
_entry.id   AF-A0AAU6C245-F1
#
_cell.length_a   1.000
_cell.length_b   1.000
_cell.length_c   1.000
_cell.angle_alpha   90.00
_cell.angle_beta   90.00
_cell.angle_gamma   90.00
#
_symmetry.space_group_name_H-M   'P 1'
#
loop_
_entity.id
_entity.type
_entity.pdbx_description
1 polymer ?
#
loop_
_entity_poly.entity_id
_entity_poly.type
_entity_poly.pdbx_seq_one_letter_code
_entity_poly.pdbx_strand_id
1 'polypeptide(L)'
;MPTTDAPEAFLAQLSPSAAWLRCVAAALHEQLPTGAREAWATRLYALLAEESDDMGTLHAVHVWHSDTILPLLAGDSTVVGTLSELHREAARGRMPDQDTWRSALTPVLLYVYDAAYDRRSAYAEAHTGARDHALANGFSATEADAYGHEYARLSSDSNARSCAEAQAEAVGRALARAYATDDGGEAYADTFPDAQTRAVVRVLTAQGDELPAPRLAEGFLSALVVSRS
;
A
#
# COMPACT_ATOMS: atom_id res chain seq x y z
N MET A 1 -28.31 -6.77 -21.19
CA MET A 1 -27.55 -6.54 -19.95
C MET A 1 -26.15 -7.07 -20.21
N PRO A 2 -25.12 -6.21 -20.32
CA PRO A 2 -23.75 -6.68 -20.34
C PRO A 2 -23.41 -7.24 -18.95
N THR A 3 -22.70 -8.35 -18.95
CA THR A 3 -22.34 -9.16 -17.79
C THR A 3 -21.24 -8.48 -16.97
N THR A 4 -21.41 -8.50 -15.64
CA THR A 4 -20.53 -7.96 -14.59
C THR A 4 -19.10 -8.57 -14.58
N ASP A 5 -18.83 -9.58 -15.40
CA ASP A 5 -17.57 -10.34 -15.44
C ASP A 5 -16.48 -9.71 -16.34
N ALA A 6 -16.82 -8.74 -17.19
CA ALA A 6 -15.89 -8.18 -18.17
C ALA A 6 -14.62 -7.52 -17.58
N PRO A 7 -14.67 -6.79 -16.46
CA PRO A 7 -13.48 -6.10 -15.94
C PRO A 7 -12.47 -7.05 -15.28
N GLU A 8 -12.93 -8.03 -14.50
CA GLU A 8 -12.06 -9.00 -13.83
C GLU A 8 -11.40 -9.95 -14.85
N ALA A 9 -12.16 -10.40 -15.85
CA ALA A 9 -11.65 -11.24 -16.92
C ALA A 9 -10.57 -10.52 -17.77
N PHE A 10 -10.64 -9.19 -17.89
CA PHE A 10 -9.64 -8.40 -18.60
C PHE A 10 -8.40 -8.10 -17.75
N LEU A 11 -8.55 -7.79 -16.46
CA LEU A 11 -7.40 -7.67 -15.57
C LEU A 11 -6.56 -8.95 -15.61
N ALA A 12 -7.19 -10.12 -15.68
CA ALA A 12 -6.49 -11.40 -15.85
C ALA A 12 -5.75 -11.55 -17.20
N GLN A 13 -6.08 -10.74 -18.22
CA GLN A 13 -5.50 -10.79 -19.57
C GLN A 13 -4.36 -9.79 -19.80
N LEU A 14 -4.05 -8.91 -18.84
CA LEU A 14 -2.88 -8.02 -18.97
C LEU A 14 -1.59 -8.84 -19.15
N SER A 15 -0.60 -8.28 -19.86
CA SER A 15 0.71 -8.93 -20.06
C SER A 15 1.39 -9.27 -18.72
N PRO A 16 2.21 -10.34 -18.63
CA PRO A 16 3.10 -10.58 -17.49
C PRO A 16 3.97 -9.38 -17.11
N SER A 17 4.43 -8.58 -18.09
CA SER A 17 5.20 -7.34 -17.86
C SER A 17 4.38 -6.22 -17.20
N ALA A 18 3.06 -6.36 -17.10
CA ALA A 18 2.16 -5.45 -16.40
C ALA A 18 1.61 -6.08 -15.10
N ALA A 19 2.32 -7.05 -14.51
CA ALA A 19 1.87 -7.73 -13.29
C ALA A 19 1.62 -6.77 -12.13
N TRP A 20 2.48 -5.77 -11.94
CA TRP A 20 2.31 -4.77 -10.90
C TRP A 20 1.02 -3.95 -11.10
N LEU A 21 0.68 -3.60 -12.35
CA LEU A 21 -0.51 -2.83 -12.70
C LEU A 21 -1.77 -3.60 -12.32
N ARG A 22 -1.81 -4.91 -12.59
CA ARG A 22 -2.90 -5.79 -12.12
C ARG A 22 -3.04 -5.76 -10.61
N CYS A 23 -1.94 -5.92 -9.88
CA CYS A 23 -1.94 -5.94 -8.42
C CYS A 23 -2.48 -4.63 -7.84
N VAL A 24 -2.00 -3.48 -8.33
CA VAL A 24 -2.49 -2.16 -7.90
C VAL A 24 -3.96 -1.97 -8.28
N ALA A 25 -4.34 -2.28 -9.51
CA ALA A 25 -5.71 -2.09 -9.98
C ALA A 25 -6.72 -2.94 -9.21
N ALA A 26 -6.39 -4.21 -8.95
CA ALA A 26 -7.21 -5.10 -8.15
C ALA A 26 -7.38 -4.58 -6.72
N ALA A 27 -6.28 -4.16 -6.07
CA ALA A 27 -6.33 -3.60 -4.73
C ALA A 27 -7.20 -2.34 -4.66
N LEU A 28 -7.07 -1.41 -5.62
CA LEU A 28 -7.91 -0.21 -5.67
C LEU A 28 -9.38 -0.57 -5.90
N HIS A 29 -9.67 -1.46 -6.85
CA HIS A 29 -11.03 -1.92 -7.14
C HIS A 29 -11.72 -2.53 -5.92
N GLU A 30 -11.02 -3.39 -5.17
CA GLU A 30 -11.53 -4.00 -3.93
C GLU A 30 -11.87 -2.95 -2.86
N GLN A 31 -11.10 -1.86 -2.77
CA GLN A 31 -11.28 -0.82 -1.76
C GLN A 31 -12.31 0.24 -2.19
N LEU A 32 -12.67 0.32 -3.47
CA LEU A 32 -13.68 1.26 -3.95
C LEU A 32 -15.10 0.92 -3.43
N PRO A 33 -15.95 1.92 -3.17
CA PRO A 33 -17.37 1.69 -2.91
C PRO A 33 -18.04 0.95 -4.08
N THR A 34 -18.97 0.04 -3.78
CA THR A 34 -19.62 -0.82 -4.78
C THR A 34 -20.18 -0.06 -5.98
N GLY A 35 -20.78 1.11 -5.76
CA GLY A 35 -21.35 1.94 -6.84
C GLY A 35 -20.33 2.64 -7.74
N ALA A 36 -19.05 2.70 -7.36
CA ALA A 36 -17.98 3.36 -8.12
C ALA A 36 -17.08 2.38 -8.89
N ARG A 37 -17.10 1.09 -8.50
CA ARG A 37 -16.20 0.05 -9.03
C ARG A 37 -16.28 -0.12 -10.53
N GLU A 38 -17.47 -0.33 -11.07
CA GLU A 38 -17.68 -0.62 -12.50
C GLU A 38 -17.32 0.57 -13.39
N ALA A 39 -17.70 1.79 -12.97
CA ALA A 39 -17.38 3.01 -13.70
C ALA A 39 -15.87 3.27 -13.73
N TRP A 40 -15.18 3.09 -12.60
CA TRP A 40 -13.73 3.22 -12.54
C TRP A 40 -13.02 2.15 -13.36
N ALA A 41 -13.43 0.88 -13.25
CA ALA A 41 -12.84 -0.22 -14.01
C ALA A 41 -13.03 -0.04 -15.53
N THR A 42 -14.19 0.48 -15.96
CA THR A 42 -14.44 0.81 -17.38
C THR A 42 -13.49 1.90 -17.89
N ARG A 43 -13.22 2.94 -17.08
CA ARG A 43 -12.26 3.98 -17.44
C ARG A 43 -10.83 3.45 -17.49
N LEU A 44 -10.43 2.63 -16.53
CA LEU A 44 -9.12 1.96 -16.53
C LEU A 44 -8.98 1.10 -17.79
N TYR A 45 -9.99 0.28 -18.11
CA TYR A 45 -10.02 -0.55 -19.31
C TYR A 45 -9.80 0.28 -20.57
N ALA A 46 -10.56 1.36 -20.73
CA ALA A 46 -10.44 2.23 -21.90
C ALA A 46 -9.02 2.81 -22.04
N LEU A 47 -8.39 3.20 -20.92
CA LEU A 47 -7.02 3.69 -20.92
C LEU A 47 -5.98 2.63 -21.30
N LEU A 48 -6.21 1.36 -20.94
CA LEU A 48 -5.28 0.26 -21.21
C LEU A 48 -5.49 -0.39 -22.58
N ALA A 49 -6.71 -0.32 -23.13
CA ALA A 49 -7.03 -0.87 -24.45
C ALA A 49 -6.40 -0.07 -25.60
N GLU A 50 -6.07 1.19 -25.35
CA GLU A 50 -5.32 2.02 -26.28
C GLU A 50 -3.82 1.69 -26.13
N GLU A 51 -3.32 0.75 -26.93
CA GLU A 51 -1.94 0.22 -26.90
C GLU A 51 -0.89 1.33 -26.72
N SER A 52 -0.03 1.16 -25.70
CA SER A 52 1.22 1.88 -25.52
C SER A 52 2.29 0.85 -25.18
N ASP A 53 3.36 0.80 -25.97
CA ASP A 53 4.54 -0.06 -25.75
C ASP A 53 5.30 0.32 -24.46
N ASP A 54 4.95 1.43 -23.82
CA ASP A 54 5.70 2.03 -22.69
C ASP A 54 5.15 1.68 -21.30
N MET A 55 4.12 0.82 -21.25
CA MET A 55 3.49 0.35 -20.01
C MET A 55 4.40 -0.53 -19.13
N GLY A 56 5.61 -0.83 -19.60
CA GLY A 56 6.63 -1.53 -18.83
C GLY A 56 7.38 -0.64 -17.83
N THR A 57 7.38 0.70 -17.99
CA THR A 57 8.13 1.57 -17.07
C THR A 57 7.36 1.85 -15.78
N LEU A 58 8.09 2.16 -14.71
CA LEU A 58 7.54 2.60 -13.43
C LEU A 58 7.17 4.10 -13.42
N HIS A 59 7.14 4.77 -14.59
CA HIS A 59 6.79 6.19 -14.68
C HIS A 59 5.44 6.50 -14.01
N ALA A 60 4.41 5.72 -14.31
CA ALA A 60 3.08 5.88 -13.71
C ALA A 60 3.12 5.71 -12.18
N VAL A 61 3.94 4.77 -11.68
CA VAL A 61 4.11 4.55 -10.24
C VAL A 61 4.77 5.78 -9.61
N HIS A 62 5.82 6.32 -10.22
CA HIS A 62 6.51 7.50 -9.73
C HIS A 62 5.61 8.74 -9.68
N VAL A 63 4.87 9.02 -10.75
CA VAL A 63 3.90 10.13 -10.80
C VAL A 63 2.81 9.94 -9.76
N TRP A 64 2.24 8.73 -9.65
CA TRP A 64 1.20 8.44 -8.67
C TRP A 64 1.69 8.64 -7.23
N HIS A 65 2.90 8.16 -6.93
CA HIS A 65 3.52 8.36 -5.63
C HIS A 65 3.77 9.84 -5.33
N SER A 66 4.36 10.60 -6.25
CA SER A 66 4.74 12.00 -6.02
C SER A 66 3.55 12.94 -5.91
N ASP A 67 2.51 12.71 -6.70
CA ASP A 67 1.42 13.67 -6.92
C ASP A 67 0.14 13.29 -6.16
N THR A 68 -0.01 12.01 -5.80
CA THR A 68 -1.20 11.52 -5.08
C THR A 68 -0.86 10.94 -3.72
N ILE A 69 -0.06 9.87 -3.64
CA ILE A 69 0.11 9.13 -2.39
C ILE A 69 0.80 9.99 -1.33
N LEU A 70 2.01 10.47 -1.64
CA LEU A 70 2.84 11.16 -0.65
C LEU A 70 2.21 12.46 -0.14
N PRO A 71 1.59 13.32 -0.97
CA PRO A 71 0.89 14.50 -0.49
C PRO A 71 -0.28 14.23 0.46
N LEU A 72 -0.86 13.02 0.43
CA LEU A 72 -1.97 12.63 1.30
C LEU A 72 -1.49 12.08 2.65
N LEU A 73 -0.21 11.72 2.80
CA LEU A 73 0.31 11.19 4.06
C LEU A 73 0.62 12.33 5.06
N ALA A 74 0.07 12.24 6.27
CA ALA A 74 0.35 13.16 7.38
C ALA A 74 1.71 12.91 8.08
N GLY A 75 2.69 12.33 7.39
CA GLY A 75 4.02 12.06 7.94
C GLY A 75 4.87 13.32 8.11
N ASP A 76 6.12 13.16 8.56
CA ASP A 76 7.09 14.27 8.58
C ASP A 76 7.23 14.86 7.17
N SER A 77 6.87 16.14 7.01
CA SER A 77 6.81 16.81 5.72
C SER A 77 8.17 16.91 5.03
N THR A 78 9.27 16.91 5.79
CA THR A 78 10.63 16.90 5.24
C THR A 78 10.96 15.54 4.64
N VAL A 79 10.62 14.47 5.37
CA VAL A 79 10.85 13.09 4.93
C VAL A 79 9.98 12.76 3.71
N VAL A 80 8.67 13.06 3.80
CA VAL A 80 7.72 12.86 2.71
C VAL A 80 8.11 13.71 1.50
N GLY A 81 8.52 14.95 1.71
CA GLY A 81 8.99 15.85 0.65
C GLY A 81 10.25 15.32 -0.06
N THR A 82 11.20 14.76 0.69
CA THR A 82 12.42 14.16 0.12
C THR A 82 12.09 12.98 -0.79
N LEU A 83 11.26 12.04 -0.32
CA LEU A 83 10.85 10.89 -1.13
C LEU A 83 10.00 11.32 -2.34
N SER A 84 9.14 12.31 -2.16
CA SER A 84 8.31 12.87 -3.23
C SER A 84 9.18 13.46 -4.35
N GLU A 85 10.27 14.15 -4.00
CA GLU A 85 11.20 14.67 -5.00
C GLU A 85 11.93 13.55 -5.73
N LEU A 86 12.40 12.51 -5.04
CA LEU A 86 13.03 11.35 -5.71
C LEU A 86 12.09 10.72 -6.75
N HIS A 87 10.80 10.57 -6.43
CA HIS A 87 9.81 10.10 -7.41
C HIS A 87 9.65 11.05 -8.59
N ARG A 88 9.62 12.38 -8.38
CA ARG A 88 9.58 13.34 -9.50
C ARG A 88 10.82 13.29 -10.37
N GLU A 89 11.99 13.11 -9.77
CA GLU A 89 13.26 12.96 -10.51
C GLU A 89 13.25 11.68 -11.35
N ALA A 90 12.79 10.58 -10.78
CA ALA A 90 12.66 9.31 -11.47
C ALA A 90 11.63 9.35 -12.60
N ALA A 91 10.49 10.01 -12.41
CA ALA A 91 9.53 10.27 -13.48
C ALA A 91 10.14 11.11 -14.64
N ARG A 92 11.15 11.94 -14.36
CA ARG A 92 11.92 12.68 -15.39
C ARG A 92 13.08 11.89 -15.99
N GLY A 93 13.18 10.59 -15.69
CA GLY A 93 14.22 9.69 -16.20
C GLY A 93 15.57 9.78 -15.47
N ARG A 94 15.65 10.51 -14.33
CA ARG A 94 16.86 10.51 -13.49
C ARG A 94 16.74 9.39 -12.49
N MET A 95 17.62 8.39 -12.57
CA MET A 95 17.60 7.20 -11.72
C MET A 95 18.54 7.37 -10.52
N PRO A 96 18.03 7.65 -9.30
CA PRO A 96 18.84 7.58 -8.09
C PRO A 96 19.29 6.15 -7.83
N ASP A 97 20.43 6.00 -7.15
CA ASP A 97 20.90 4.68 -6.76
C ASP A 97 20.02 4.04 -5.66
N GLN A 98 20.23 2.73 -5.47
CA GLN A 98 19.47 1.94 -4.50
C GLN A 98 19.64 2.45 -3.06
N ASP A 99 20.81 2.96 -2.68
CA ASP A 99 21.05 3.43 -1.32
C ASP A 99 20.33 4.75 -1.02
N THR A 100 20.25 5.63 -2.01
CA THR A 100 19.47 6.87 -1.97
C THR A 100 17.99 6.55 -1.79
N TRP A 101 17.46 5.62 -2.59
CA TRP A 101 16.07 5.16 -2.45
C TRP A 101 15.80 4.54 -1.08
N ARG A 102 16.66 3.61 -0.64
CA ARG A 102 16.50 2.93 0.65
C ARG A 102 16.48 3.92 1.81
N SER A 103 17.37 4.92 1.79
CA SER A 103 17.49 5.93 2.84
C SER A 103 16.23 6.80 2.93
N ALA A 104 15.66 7.19 1.78
CA ALA A 104 14.43 7.98 1.74
C ALA A 104 13.17 7.16 2.05
N LEU A 105 13.11 5.89 1.62
CA LEU A 105 11.96 5.00 1.83
C LEU A 105 11.79 4.60 3.29
N THR A 106 12.89 4.29 3.99
CA THR A 106 12.87 3.72 5.35
C THR A 106 11.95 4.47 6.32
N PRO A 107 12.12 5.78 6.55
CA PRO A 107 11.28 6.50 7.51
C PRO A 107 9.81 6.59 7.06
N VAL A 108 9.52 6.63 5.76
CA VAL A 108 8.14 6.63 5.24
C VAL A 108 7.49 5.27 5.43
N LEU A 109 8.20 4.17 5.14
CA LEU A 109 7.67 2.81 5.32
C LEU A 109 7.41 2.50 6.80
N LEU A 110 8.32 2.91 7.70
CA LEU A 110 8.09 2.80 9.14
C LEU A 110 6.80 3.51 9.57
N TYR A 111 6.61 4.74 9.11
CA TYR A 111 5.39 5.50 9.36
C TYR A 111 4.14 4.79 8.80
N VAL A 112 4.17 4.38 7.53
CA VAL A 112 3.02 3.75 6.85
C VAL A 112 2.64 2.45 7.55
N TYR A 113 3.59 1.56 7.85
CA TYR A 113 3.26 0.26 8.45
C TYR A 113 2.88 0.36 9.92
N ASP A 114 3.44 1.32 10.67
CA ASP A 114 2.97 1.59 12.03
C ASP A 114 1.53 2.13 12.04
N ALA A 115 1.22 3.08 11.16
CA ALA A 115 -0.12 3.66 11.07
C ALA A 115 -1.16 2.68 10.49
N ALA A 116 -0.77 1.78 9.58
CA ALA A 116 -1.65 0.78 8.99
C ALA A 116 -1.91 -0.44 9.90
N TYR A 117 -1.18 -0.56 11.01
CA TYR A 117 -1.32 -1.68 11.94
C TYR A 117 -2.68 -1.68 12.65
N ASP A 118 -3.44 -2.78 12.53
CA ASP A 118 -4.75 -2.92 13.18
C ASP A 118 -4.57 -3.20 14.68
N ARG A 119 -4.24 -2.14 15.43
CA ARG A 119 -4.05 -2.19 16.89
C ARG A 119 -5.26 -2.75 17.61
N ARG A 120 -6.48 -2.48 17.11
CA ARG A 120 -7.72 -2.93 17.76
C ARG A 120 -7.85 -4.45 17.67
N SER A 121 -7.67 -5.03 16.49
CA SER A 121 -7.75 -6.49 16.33
C SER A 121 -6.60 -7.18 17.03
N ALA A 122 -5.37 -6.65 16.92
CA ALA A 122 -4.21 -7.17 17.63
C ALA A 122 -4.41 -7.16 19.15
N TYR A 123 -5.02 -6.10 19.70
CA TYR A 123 -5.36 -6.01 21.11
C TYR A 123 -6.40 -7.07 21.50
N ALA A 124 -7.47 -7.22 20.72
CA ALA A 124 -8.55 -8.18 21.01
C ALA A 124 -8.04 -9.63 20.99
N GLU A 125 -7.19 -9.97 20.02
CA GLU A 125 -6.55 -11.28 19.92
C GLU A 125 -5.57 -11.53 21.08
N ALA A 126 -4.71 -10.56 21.39
CA ALA A 126 -3.76 -10.67 22.50
C ALA A 126 -4.47 -10.79 23.86
N HIS A 127 -5.55 -10.02 24.07
CA HIS A 127 -6.39 -10.09 25.28
C HIS A 127 -7.00 -11.49 25.41
N THR A 128 -7.63 -11.98 24.34
CA THR A 128 -8.28 -13.29 24.33
C THR A 128 -7.29 -14.40 24.64
N GLY A 129 -6.15 -14.43 23.94
CA GLY A 129 -5.12 -15.44 24.15
C GLY A 129 -4.52 -15.42 25.56
N ALA A 130 -4.24 -14.23 26.09
CA ALA A 130 -3.69 -14.08 27.44
C ALA A 130 -4.70 -14.43 28.54
N ARG A 131 -5.98 -14.06 28.36
CA ARG A 131 -7.07 -14.43 29.27
C ARG A 131 -7.27 -15.95 29.31
N ASP A 132 -7.32 -16.59 28.15
CA ASP A 132 -7.48 -18.05 28.05
C ASP A 132 -6.29 -18.78 28.69
N HIS A 133 -5.08 -18.26 28.48
CA HIS A 133 -3.89 -18.76 29.16
C HIS A 133 -3.99 -18.64 30.69
N ALA A 134 -4.41 -17.48 31.23
CA ALA A 134 -4.54 -17.29 32.67
C ALA A 134 -5.61 -18.21 33.28
N LEU A 135 -6.76 -18.37 32.62
CA LEU A 135 -7.81 -19.30 33.03
C LEU A 135 -7.29 -20.76 33.07
N ALA A 136 -6.55 -21.19 32.05
CA ALA A 136 -5.96 -22.51 32.01
C ALA A 136 -4.93 -22.77 33.13
N ASN A 137 -4.38 -21.70 33.72
CA ASN A 137 -3.42 -21.76 34.83
C ASN A 137 -4.06 -21.49 36.21
N GLY A 138 -5.38 -21.56 36.32
CA GLY A 138 -6.10 -21.55 37.60
C GLY A 138 -6.40 -20.17 38.17
N PHE A 139 -6.21 -19.10 37.39
CA PHE A 139 -6.62 -17.75 37.78
C PHE A 139 -8.15 -17.66 37.81
N SER A 140 -8.70 -16.80 38.67
CA SER A 140 -10.13 -16.48 38.61
C SER A 140 -10.47 -15.72 37.32
N ALA A 141 -11.76 -15.68 36.95
CA ALA A 141 -12.21 -14.98 35.75
C ALA A 141 -11.82 -13.49 35.76
N THR A 142 -11.91 -12.82 36.92
CA THR A 142 -11.54 -11.40 37.07
C THR A 142 -10.03 -11.20 36.92
N GLU A 143 -9.22 -12.08 37.53
CA GLU A 143 -7.76 -11.98 37.42
C GLU A 143 -7.28 -12.28 36.00
N ALA A 144 -7.89 -13.27 35.33
CA ALA A 144 -7.59 -13.60 33.94
C ALA A 144 -7.96 -12.46 32.98
N ASP A 145 -9.09 -11.79 33.21
CA ASP A 145 -9.51 -10.63 32.41
C ASP A 145 -8.55 -9.44 32.59
N ALA A 146 -8.19 -9.14 33.84
CA ALA A 146 -7.20 -8.11 34.15
C ALA A 146 -5.82 -8.41 33.53
N TYR A 147 -5.39 -9.68 33.60
CA TYR A 147 -4.16 -10.14 32.96
C TYR A 147 -4.22 -9.99 31.44
N GLY A 148 -5.34 -10.35 30.81
CA GLY A 148 -5.58 -10.19 29.39
C GLY A 148 -5.44 -8.72 28.95
N HIS A 149 -6.03 -7.79 29.70
CA HIS A 149 -5.93 -6.36 29.39
C HIS A 149 -4.50 -5.82 29.47
N GLU A 150 -3.76 -6.18 30.53
CA GLU A 150 -2.39 -5.71 30.71
C GLU A 150 -1.44 -6.29 29.66
N TYR A 151 -1.56 -7.60 29.38
CA TYR A 151 -0.76 -8.24 28.32
C TYR A 151 -1.06 -7.64 26.95
N ALA A 152 -2.33 -7.45 26.61
CA ALA A 152 -2.72 -6.86 25.33
C ALA A 152 -2.20 -5.43 25.17
N ARG A 153 -2.21 -4.63 26.24
CA ARG A 153 -1.67 -3.25 26.24
C ARG A 153 -0.16 -3.24 25.98
N LEU A 154 0.61 -4.08 26.67
CA LEU A 154 2.07 -4.14 26.52
C LEU A 154 2.50 -4.71 25.16
N SER A 155 1.82 -5.75 24.69
CA SER A 155 2.17 -6.44 23.46
C SER A 155 1.75 -5.69 22.21
N SER A 156 0.59 -5.02 22.20
CA SER A 156 0.07 -4.39 20.97
C SER A 156 0.99 -3.29 20.41
N ASP A 157 1.51 -2.40 21.26
CA ASP A 157 2.40 -1.32 20.82
C ASP A 157 3.78 -1.87 20.42
N SER A 158 4.29 -2.86 21.16
CA SER A 158 5.55 -3.53 20.82
C SER A 158 5.46 -4.27 19.48
N ASN A 159 4.33 -4.95 19.25
CA ASN A 159 4.07 -5.69 18.02
C ASN A 159 3.87 -4.75 16.83
N ALA A 160 3.18 -3.62 17.01
CA ALA A 160 3.02 -2.62 15.97
C ALA A 160 4.37 -2.11 15.44
N ARG A 161 5.25 -1.68 16.36
CA ARG A 161 6.61 -1.23 16.02
C ARG A 161 7.45 -2.34 15.37
N SER A 162 7.45 -3.54 15.95
CA SER A 162 8.23 -4.66 15.40
C SER A 162 7.75 -5.06 14.01
N CYS A 163 6.43 -5.00 13.77
CA CYS A 163 5.84 -5.24 12.46
C CYS A 163 6.27 -4.16 11.46
N ALA A 164 6.22 -2.88 11.85
CA ALA A 164 6.64 -1.77 11.01
C ALA A 164 8.12 -1.89 10.61
N GLU A 165 9.00 -2.21 11.55
CA GLU A 165 10.44 -2.43 11.32
C GLU A 165 10.68 -3.60 10.36
N ALA A 166 10.04 -4.76 10.61
CA ALA A 166 10.20 -5.94 9.77
C ALA A 166 9.69 -5.71 8.33
N GLN A 167 8.55 -5.02 8.18
CA GLN A 167 7.98 -4.70 6.87
C GLN A 167 8.83 -3.65 6.12
N ALA A 168 9.28 -2.60 6.82
CA ALA A 168 10.15 -1.59 6.23
C ALA A 168 11.50 -2.19 5.78
N GLU A 169 12.06 -3.14 6.54
CA GLU A 169 13.27 -3.86 6.14
C GLU A 169 13.04 -4.76 4.93
N ALA A 170 12.01 -5.61 5.00
CA ALA A 170 11.72 -6.61 3.97
C ALA A 170 11.35 -5.96 2.63
N VAL A 171 10.41 -5.00 2.64
CA VAL A 171 9.89 -4.36 1.43
C VAL A 171 10.80 -3.21 0.98
N GLY A 172 11.42 -2.48 1.92
CA GLY A 172 12.23 -1.29 1.59
C GLY A 172 13.44 -1.60 0.71
N ARG A 173 14.13 -2.73 0.94
CA ARG A 173 15.25 -3.14 0.07
C ARG A 173 14.77 -3.52 -1.34
N ALA A 174 13.64 -4.20 -1.43
CA ALA A 174 13.06 -4.64 -2.69
C ALA A 174 12.54 -3.45 -3.51
N LEU A 175 11.82 -2.52 -2.88
CA LEU A 175 11.37 -1.26 -3.50
C LEU A 175 12.55 -0.42 -3.99
N ALA A 176 13.58 -0.24 -3.14
CA ALA A 176 14.75 0.53 -3.53
C ALA A 176 15.48 -0.07 -4.74
N ARG A 177 15.51 -1.41 -4.84
CA ARG A 177 16.04 -2.08 -6.03
C ARG A 177 15.16 -1.81 -7.24
N ALA A 178 13.85 -2.05 -7.13
CA ALA A 178 12.90 -1.89 -8.22
C ALA A 178 12.93 -0.45 -8.79
N TYR A 179 12.94 0.57 -7.93
CA TYR A 179 12.99 1.96 -8.34
C TYR A 179 14.35 2.41 -8.89
N ALA A 180 15.44 1.74 -8.52
CA ALA A 180 16.76 2.05 -9.08
C ALA A 180 17.00 1.40 -10.45
N THR A 181 16.32 0.29 -10.76
CA THR A 181 16.53 -0.46 -12.00
C THR A 181 15.48 -0.20 -13.08
N ASP A 182 14.25 0.16 -12.70
CA ASP A 182 13.11 0.35 -13.62
C ASP A 182 13.01 -0.77 -14.67
N ASP A 183 13.08 -2.02 -14.20
CA ASP A 183 13.33 -3.22 -15.01
C ASP A 183 12.07 -3.78 -15.68
N GLY A 184 11.25 -2.91 -16.26
CA GLY A 184 9.99 -3.34 -16.87
C GLY A 184 8.89 -3.63 -15.83
N GLY A 185 9.07 -3.22 -14.58
CA GLY A 185 8.11 -3.36 -13.50
C GLY A 185 8.04 -4.75 -12.84
N GLU A 186 8.86 -5.71 -13.27
CA GLU A 186 8.90 -7.06 -12.68
C GLU A 186 9.38 -7.02 -11.22
N ALA A 187 10.51 -6.37 -10.94
CA ALA A 187 11.00 -6.27 -9.55
C ALA A 187 10.03 -5.49 -8.65
N TYR A 188 9.24 -4.58 -9.21
CA TYR A 188 8.21 -3.87 -8.45
C TYR A 188 7.00 -4.76 -8.14
N ALA A 189 6.59 -5.64 -9.05
CA ALA A 189 5.52 -6.60 -8.80
C ALA A 189 5.85 -7.52 -7.60
N ASP A 190 7.11 -7.91 -7.45
CA ASP A 190 7.61 -8.72 -6.33
C ASP A 190 7.62 -7.98 -4.98
N THR A 191 7.32 -6.68 -4.95
CA THR A 191 7.22 -5.89 -3.71
C THR A 191 5.83 -5.94 -3.07
N PHE A 192 4.89 -6.70 -3.64
CA PHE A 192 3.49 -6.77 -3.20
C PHE A 192 2.78 -5.40 -3.22
N PRO A 193 2.70 -4.73 -4.38
CA PRO A 193 2.15 -3.38 -4.48
C PRO A 193 0.65 -3.30 -4.12
N ASP A 194 -0.08 -4.43 -4.21
CA ASP A 194 -1.45 -4.55 -3.72
C ASP A 194 -1.54 -4.40 -2.18
N ALA A 195 -0.62 -5.05 -1.45
CA ALA A 195 -0.54 -4.95 0.00
C ALA A 195 -0.12 -3.55 0.45
N GLN A 196 0.84 -2.94 -0.26
CA GLN A 196 1.25 -1.55 -0.03
C GLN A 196 0.09 -0.57 -0.25
N THR A 197 -0.67 -0.74 -1.34
CA THR A 197 -1.86 0.08 -1.63
C THR A 197 -2.90 -0.03 -0.52
N ARG A 198 -3.19 -1.24 -0.04
CA ARG A 198 -4.11 -1.45 1.10
C ARG A 198 -3.58 -0.83 2.38
N ALA A 199 -2.26 -0.85 2.61
CA ALA A 199 -1.65 -0.17 3.76
C ALA A 199 -1.89 1.35 3.68
N VAL A 200 -1.65 1.98 2.53
CA VAL A 200 -1.93 3.42 2.32
C VAL A 200 -3.40 3.74 2.57
N VAL A 201 -4.34 2.94 2.03
CA VAL A 201 -5.78 3.12 2.30
C VAL A 201 -6.06 3.11 3.80
N ARG A 202 -5.52 2.14 4.55
CA ARG A 202 -5.69 2.06 6.01
C ARG A 202 -5.12 3.28 6.72
N VAL A 203 -3.94 3.76 6.33
CA VAL A 203 -3.33 4.98 6.89
C VAL A 203 -4.25 6.17 6.70
N LEU A 204 -4.74 6.40 5.48
CA LEU A 204 -5.62 7.54 5.18
C LEU A 204 -6.97 7.42 5.92
N THR A 205 -7.54 6.23 6.01
CA THR A 205 -8.75 5.99 6.83
C THR A 205 -8.48 6.30 8.30
N ALA A 206 -7.34 5.88 8.85
CA ALA A 206 -6.98 6.16 10.25
C ALA A 206 -6.75 7.66 10.50
N GLN A 207 -6.33 8.42 9.49
CA GLN A 207 -6.21 9.87 9.52
C GLN A 207 -7.56 10.60 9.36
N GLY A 208 -8.65 9.87 9.10
CA GLY A 208 -10.00 10.43 8.95
C GLY A 208 -10.37 10.84 7.52
N ASP A 209 -9.64 10.41 6.49
CA ASP A 209 -10.12 10.53 5.11
C ASP A 209 -11.35 9.63 4.92
N GLU A 210 -12.47 10.23 4.51
CA GLU A 210 -13.74 9.55 4.30
C GLU A 210 -13.77 8.74 3.00
N LEU A 211 -12.94 9.11 2.01
CA LEU A 211 -12.91 8.52 0.67
C LEU A 211 -11.48 8.27 0.15
N PRO A 212 -10.62 7.56 0.91
CA PRO A 212 -9.23 7.37 0.54
C PRO A 212 -9.08 6.55 -0.74
N ALA A 213 -9.83 5.46 -0.88
CA ALA A 213 -9.75 4.60 -2.05
C ALA A 213 -10.17 5.31 -3.36
N PRO A 214 -11.29 6.05 -3.43
CA PRO A 214 -11.61 6.89 -4.59
C PRO A 214 -10.50 7.87 -4.98
N ARG A 215 -9.89 8.58 -4.02
CA ARG A 215 -8.84 9.55 -4.32
C ARG A 215 -7.58 8.88 -4.88
N LEU A 216 -7.16 7.78 -4.27
CA LEU A 216 -6.03 6.99 -4.76
C LEU A 216 -6.29 6.43 -6.15
N ALA A 217 -7.51 5.95 -6.40
CA ALA A 217 -7.93 5.36 -7.67
C ALA A 217 -7.99 6.39 -8.82
N GLU A 218 -8.46 7.61 -8.55
CA GLU A 218 -8.43 8.71 -9.54
C GLU A 218 -7.02 9.23 -9.79
N GLY A 219 -6.20 9.34 -8.74
CA GLY A 219 -4.79 9.71 -8.88
C GLY A 219 -4.02 8.68 -9.72
N PHE A 220 -4.35 7.39 -9.56
CA PHE A 220 -3.76 6.33 -10.36
C PHE A 220 -4.12 6.43 -11.84
N LEU A 221 -5.41 6.63 -12.17
CA LEU A 221 -5.83 6.89 -13.56
C LEU A 221 -5.12 8.11 -14.15
N SER A 222 -4.98 9.18 -13.37
CA SER A 222 -4.32 10.42 -13.81
C SER A 222 -2.83 10.17 -14.13
N ALA A 223 -2.14 9.41 -13.28
CA ALA A 223 -0.75 9.05 -13.51
C ALA A 223 -0.58 8.19 -14.76
N LEU A 224 -1.49 7.24 -15.01
CA LEU A 224 -1.51 6.44 -16.23
C LEU A 224 -1.70 7.30 -17.48
N VAL A 225 -2.56 8.31 -17.44
CA VAL A 225 -2.76 9.25 -18.56
C VAL A 225 -1.49 10.06 -18.84
N VAL A 226 -0.83 10.58 -17.80
CA VAL A 226 0.42 11.35 -17.94
C VAL A 226 1.53 10.50 -18.54
N SER A 227 1.62 9.23 -18.13
CA SER A 227 2.66 8.29 -18.60
C SER A 227 2.56 7.94 -20.09
N ARG A 228 1.45 8.30 -20.74
CA ARG A 228 1.20 8.04 -22.16
C ARG A 228 1.49 9.25 -23.06
N SER A 229 1.81 10.41 -22.47
CA SER A 229 2.01 11.69 -23.18
C SER A 229 3.48 11.98 -23.44
#